data_AF-A0A7V2QFD5-F1
#
_entry.id   AF-A0A7V2QFD5-F1
#
_cell.length_a   1.000
_cell.length_b   1.000
_cell.length_c   1.000
_cell.angle_alpha   90.00
_cell.angle_beta   90.00
_cell.angle_gamma   90.00
#
_symmetry.space_group_name_H-M   'P 1'
#
loop_
_entity.id
_entity.type
_entity.pdbx_description
1 polymer ?
#
loop_
_entity_poly.entity_id
_entity_poly.type
_entity_poly.pdbx_seq_one_letter_code
_entity_poly.pdbx_strand_id
1 'polypeptide(L)'
;MASIQVLPPDVAERIAAGEVVERPASVVKELIENSLDAGASAISVEIRDGGLSLIRVSDDGCGISRADLPLALDRFATSKIRTLEDLEAIHTLGFRGEALSSIAAVAHLEILTRTRDELEGSRLRAEGGEVVVEPAASPVGTSVTVRRLFYNTPARRKFLKSPMREGELVRQAVLRYSLAYPAVAFRLVVNGRETYVAPPATPLSGSGPRWGGRWPPRWSP
;
A
#
# COMPACT_ATOMS: atom_id res chain seq x y z
N MET A 1 -23.70 -29.41 -20.27
CA MET A 1 -23.31 -29.20 -18.86
C MET A 1 -21.83 -28.92 -18.83
N ALA A 2 -21.39 -27.81 -18.24
CA ALA A 2 -19.95 -27.55 -18.08
C ALA A 2 -19.40 -28.47 -16.98
N SER A 3 -18.32 -29.20 -17.27
CA SER A 3 -17.63 -30.02 -16.27
C SER A 3 -16.89 -29.12 -15.30
N ILE A 4 -16.84 -29.50 -14.01
CA ILE A 4 -16.04 -28.81 -13.00
C ILE A 4 -14.57 -29.00 -13.35
N GLN A 5 -13.81 -27.91 -13.44
CA GLN A 5 -12.37 -27.93 -13.72
C GLN A 5 -11.59 -27.18 -12.65
N VAL A 6 -10.38 -27.67 -12.35
CA VAL A 6 -9.43 -26.96 -11.49
C VAL A 6 -8.91 -25.75 -12.25
N LEU A 7 -8.92 -24.59 -11.61
CA LEU A 7 -8.41 -23.36 -12.22
C LEU A 7 -6.88 -23.43 -12.36
N PRO A 8 -6.32 -22.90 -13.47
CA PRO A 8 -4.89 -22.65 -13.57
C PRO A 8 -4.38 -21.80 -12.38
N PRO A 9 -3.15 -22.03 -11.88
CA PRO A 9 -2.62 -21.30 -10.73
C PRO A 9 -2.68 -19.78 -10.87
N ASP A 10 -2.34 -19.24 -12.04
CA ASP A 10 -2.38 -17.80 -12.33
C ASP A 10 -3.80 -17.22 -12.25
N VAL A 11 -4.82 -18.00 -12.64
CA VAL A 11 -6.23 -17.59 -12.55
C VAL A 11 -6.70 -17.61 -11.09
N ALA A 12 -6.36 -18.65 -10.33
CA ALA A 12 -6.68 -18.73 -8.91
C ALA A 12 -6.02 -17.61 -8.10
N GLU A 13 -4.77 -17.29 -8.40
CA GLU A 13 -4.03 -16.19 -7.78
C GLU A 13 -4.64 -14.83 -8.08
N ARG A 14 -5.06 -14.58 -9.31
CA ARG A 14 -5.74 -13.33 -9.69
C ARG A 14 -7.10 -13.18 -9.02
N ILE A 15 -7.82 -14.28 -8.81
CA ILE A 15 -9.09 -14.26 -8.06
C ILE A 15 -8.81 -13.90 -6.59
N ALA A 16 -7.86 -14.58 -5.95
CA ALA A 16 -7.50 -14.31 -4.56
C ALA A 16 -6.96 -12.88 -4.35
N ALA A 17 -6.09 -12.40 -5.24
CA ALA A 17 -5.58 -11.03 -5.19
C ALA A 17 -6.69 -9.99 -5.40
N GLY A 18 -7.70 -10.31 -6.22
CA GLY A 18 -8.90 -9.48 -6.43
C GLY A 18 -9.87 -9.45 -5.25
N GLU A 19 -9.78 -10.40 -4.31
CA GLU A 19 -10.48 -10.37 -3.02
C GLU A 19 -9.72 -9.51 -1.99
N VAL A 20 -8.39 -9.51 -2.02
CA VAL A 20 -7.55 -8.71 -1.11
C VAL A 20 -7.52 -7.22 -1.54
N VAL A 21 -7.43 -6.93 -2.84
CA VAL A 21 -7.37 -5.57 -3.37
C VAL A 21 -8.71 -5.19 -4.00
N GLU A 22 -9.57 -4.56 -3.21
CA GLU A 22 -10.94 -4.32 -3.66
C GLU A 22 -11.12 -3.11 -4.59
N ARG A 23 -10.37 -2.02 -4.34
CA ARG A 23 -10.50 -0.71 -4.98
C ARG A 23 -9.29 0.20 -4.69
N PRO A 24 -9.13 1.34 -5.40
CA PRO A 24 -8.01 2.27 -5.19
C PRO A 24 -7.80 2.73 -3.73
N ALA A 25 -8.88 3.03 -3.01
CA ALA A 25 -8.78 3.47 -1.62
C ALA A 25 -8.18 2.40 -0.68
N SER A 26 -8.44 1.11 -0.95
CA SER A 26 -7.86 0.01 -0.18
C SER A 26 -6.35 -0.09 -0.44
N VAL A 27 -5.91 0.07 -1.69
CA VAL A 27 -4.47 0.13 -2.03
C VAL A 27 -3.77 1.26 -1.28
N VAL A 28 -4.36 2.46 -1.32
CA VAL A 28 -3.79 3.63 -0.63
C VAL A 28 -3.71 3.42 0.87
N LYS A 29 -4.75 2.83 1.48
CA LYS A 29 -4.77 2.48 2.91
C LYS A 29 -3.56 1.60 3.28
N GLU A 30 -3.40 0.47 2.60
CA GLU A 30 -2.31 -0.48 2.89
C GLU A 30 -0.93 0.15 2.71
N LEU A 31 -0.75 0.98 1.68
CA LEU A 31 0.52 1.68 1.46
C LEU A 31 0.81 2.75 2.52
N ILE A 32 -0.20 3.49 2.97
CA ILE A 32 -0.04 4.45 4.09
C ILE A 32 0.33 3.70 5.37
N GLU A 33 -0.32 2.57 5.66
CA GLU A 33 -0.02 1.75 6.83
C GLU A 33 1.42 1.22 6.80
N ASN A 34 1.90 0.79 5.63
CA ASN A 34 3.30 0.41 5.46
C ASN A 34 4.27 1.58 5.70
N SER A 35 3.96 2.77 5.20
CA SER A 35 4.77 3.97 5.47
C SER A 35 4.81 4.33 6.96
N LEU A 36 3.66 4.23 7.65
CA LEU A 36 3.58 4.48 9.10
C LEU A 36 4.37 3.44 9.90
N ASP A 37 4.25 2.15 9.55
CA ASP A 37 5.03 1.07 10.14
C ASP A 37 6.55 1.25 9.92
N ALA A 38 6.95 1.89 8.81
CA ALA A 38 8.33 2.26 8.50
C ALA A 38 8.83 3.51 9.26
N GLY A 39 8.00 4.10 10.12
CA GLY A 39 8.35 5.26 10.94
C GLY A 39 8.39 6.58 10.16
N ALA A 40 7.63 6.69 9.07
CA ALA A 40 7.57 7.92 8.27
C ALA A 40 7.10 9.13 9.08
N SER A 41 7.75 10.27 8.86
CA SER A 41 7.34 11.58 9.38
C SER A 41 6.60 12.42 8.33
N ALA A 42 6.70 12.06 7.06
CA ALA A 42 5.98 12.66 5.96
C ALA A 42 5.52 11.60 4.94
N ILE A 43 4.25 11.68 4.52
CA ILE A 43 3.65 10.78 3.55
C ILE A 43 2.95 11.62 2.46
N SER A 44 3.32 11.39 1.20
CA SER A 44 2.70 12.01 0.03
C SER A 44 1.99 10.98 -0.83
N VAL A 45 0.70 11.20 -1.08
CA VAL A 45 -0.15 10.37 -1.95
C VAL A 45 -0.44 11.14 -3.24
N GLU A 46 -0.19 10.54 -4.39
CA GLU A 46 -0.60 11.03 -5.71
C GLU A 46 -1.54 10.02 -6.36
N ILE A 47 -2.69 10.48 -6.86
CA ILE A 47 -3.60 9.66 -7.66
C ILE A 47 -3.96 10.33 -8.98
N ARG A 48 -4.24 9.52 -10.00
CA ARG A 48 -4.82 9.97 -11.28
C ARG A 48 -5.96 9.06 -11.70
N ASP A 49 -7.00 9.65 -12.30
CA ASP A 49 -8.19 8.92 -12.76
C ASP A 49 -8.80 8.05 -11.64
N GLY A 50 -9.04 8.65 -10.47
CA GLY A 50 -9.57 7.94 -9.30
C GLY A 50 -8.62 6.89 -8.69
N GLY A 51 -7.36 6.85 -9.12
CA GLY A 51 -6.38 5.84 -8.72
C GLY A 51 -6.28 4.64 -9.68
N LEU A 52 -7.01 4.64 -10.79
CA LEU A 52 -6.94 3.55 -11.77
C LEU A 52 -5.71 3.63 -12.65
N SER A 53 -5.36 4.84 -13.08
CA SER A 53 -4.19 5.05 -13.95
C SER A 53 -2.89 5.16 -13.14
N LEU A 54 -2.94 5.78 -11.97
CA LEU A 54 -1.80 5.97 -11.07
C LEU A 54 -2.27 6.06 -9.62
N ILE A 55 -1.59 5.33 -8.75
CA ILE A 55 -1.47 5.60 -7.32
C ILE A 55 0.04 5.65 -7.02
N ARG A 56 0.50 6.65 -6.29
CA ARG A 56 1.85 6.70 -5.76
C ARG A 56 1.80 7.12 -4.31
N VAL A 57 2.43 6.36 -3.43
CA VAL A 57 2.63 6.70 -2.02
C VAL A 57 4.12 6.79 -1.78
N SER A 58 4.58 7.94 -1.32
CA SER A 58 5.98 8.21 -1.01
C SER A 58 6.11 8.62 0.44
N ASP A 59 7.12 8.08 1.12
CA ASP A 59 7.44 8.38 2.51
C ASP A 59 8.93 8.60 2.73
N ASP A 60 9.25 9.14 3.90
CA ASP A 60 10.62 9.36 4.42
C ASP A 60 10.98 8.37 5.54
N GLY A 61 10.36 7.19 5.54
CA GLY A 61 10.59 6.14 6.53
C GLY A 61 11.99 5.51 6.43
N CYS A 62 12.16 4.36 7.08
CA CYS A 62 13.46 3.67 7.13
C CYS A 62 13.94 3.09 5.78
N GLY A 63 13.05 2.94 4.80
CA GLY A 63 13.34 2.28 3.53
C GLY A 63 13.35 0.74 3.63
N ILE A 64 13.61 0.08 2.50
CA ILE A 64 13.77 -1.37 2.40
C ILE A 64 15.18 -1.62 1.88
N SER A 65 15.93 -2.53 2.51
CA SER A 65 17.29 -2.85 2.08
C SER A 65 17.27 -3.51 0.70
N ARG A 66 18.34 -3.35 -0.09
CA ARG A 66 18.46 -4.03 -1.40
C ARG A 66 18.33 -5.55 -1.30
N ALA A 67 18.80 -6.13 -0.19
CA ALA A 67 18.74 -7.57 0.04
C ALA A 67 17.31 -8.07 0.34
N ASP A 68 16.50 -7.26 1.02
CA ASP A 68 15.13 -7.61 1.37
C ASP A 68 14.11 -7.22 0.29
N LEU A 69 14.48 -6.33 -0.63
CA LEU A 69 13.56 -5.82 -1.64
C LEU A 69 12.92 -6.92 -2.53
N PRO A 70 13.61 -7.98 -2.97
CA PRO A 70 12.97 -9.11 -3.65
C PRO A 70 11.90 -9.80 -2.79
N LEU A 71 12.16 -9.93 -1.48
CA LEU A 71 11.25 -10.56 -0.52
C LEU A 71 9.98 -9.74 -0.27
N ALA A 72 9.99 -8.43 -0.58
CA ALA A 72 8.83 -7.57 -0.42
C ALA A 72 7.61 -8.00 -1.27
N LEU A 73 7.84 -8.83 -2.31
CA LEU A 73 6.79 -9.40 -3.15
C LEU A 73 6.56 -10.90 -2.94
N ASP A 74 7.35 -11.55 -2.09
CA ASP A 74 7.15 -12.97 -1.77
C ASP A 74 5.92 -13.13 -0.87
N ARG A 75 5.03 -14.03 -1.25
CA ARG A 75 3.92 -14.43 -0.38
C ARG A 75 4.52 -15.08 0.87
N PHE A 76 4.00 -14.72 2.05
CA PHE A 76 4.46 -15.19 3.36
C PHE A 76 5.85 -14.72 3.82
N ALA A 77 6.47 -13.75 3.13
CA ALA A 77 7.66 -13.07 3.62
C ALA A 77 7.26 -11.79 4.38
N THR A 78 7.57 -11.74 5.67
CA THR A 78 7.40 -10.54 6.50
C THR A 78 8.60 -10.41 7.44
N SER A 79 9.10 -9.19 7.62
CA SER A 79 10.14 -8.91 8.61
C SER A 79 9.63 -8.94 10.06
N LYS A 80 8.33 -9.21 10.27
CA LYS A 80 7.60 -8.94 11.52
C LYS A 80 7.05 -10.18 12.26
N ILE A 81 7.17 -11.40 11.70
CA ILE A 81 6.66 -12.64 12.31
C ILE A 81 7.70 -13.75 12.15
N ARG A 82 8.07 -14.43 13.25
CA ARG A 82 8.95 -15.60 13.22
C ARG A 82 8.33 -16.83 13.91
N THR A 83 7.32 -16.66 14.77
CA THR A 83 6.65 -17.78 15.45
C THR A 83 5.12 -17.66 15.46
N LEU A 84 4.43 -18.75 15.86
CA LEU A 84 2.96 -18.78 15.98
C LEU A 84 2.47 -17.87 17.12
N GLU A 85 3.29 -17.62 18.16
CA GLU A 85 2.94 -16.70 19.25
C GLU A 85 3.01 -15.21 18.83
N ASP A 86 3.85 -14.84 17.86
CA ASP A 86 3.90 -13.47 17.30
C ASP A 86 2.56 -13.06 16.64
N LEU A 87 1.74 -14.04 16.25
CA LEU A 87 0.44 -13.88 15.62
C LEU A 87 -0.64 -13.33 16.59
N GLU A 88 -0.43 -13.50 17.90
CA GLU A 88 -1.36 -13.03 18.95
C GLU A 88 -0.99 -11.63 19.50
N ALA A 89 0.24 -11.16 19.26
CA ALA A 89 0.79 -9.90 19.78
C ALA A 89 0.77 -8.72 18.78
N ILE A 90 -0.01 -8.83 17.71
CA ILE A 90 0.04 -7.94 16.54
C ILE A 90 -0.39 -6.50 16.88
N HIS A 91 0.62 -5.61 16.96
CA HIS A 91 0.47 -4.16 17.17
C HIS A 91 0.94 -3.29 15.98
N THR A 92 1.26 -3.88 14.81
CA THR A 92 1.56 -3.13 13.57
C THR A 92 0.46 -3.33 12.54
N LEU A 93 0.28 -2.39 11.61
CA LEU A 93 -0.91 -2.35 10.76
C LEU A 93 -0.79 -3.24 9.51
N GLY A 94 0.42 -3.56 9.04
CA GLY A 94 0.67 -4.26 7.77
C GLY A 94 1.02 -5.77 7.84
N PHE A 95 0.38 -6.55 8.71
CA PHE A 95 0.87 -7.87 9.15
C PHE A 95 0.79 -9.06 8.16
N ARG A 96 0.40 -8.90 6.89
CA ARG A 96 0.20 -10.09 6.02
C ARG A 96 1.32 -10.43 5.05
N GLY A 97 2.25 -9.52 4.73
CA GLY A 97 3.19 -9.74 3.61
C GLY A 97 2.48 -9.97 2.26
N GLU A 98 1.15 -9.78 2.21
CA GLU A 98 0.29 -10.08 1.06
C GLU A 98 -0.10 -8.81 0.29
N ALA A 99 0.03 -7.62 0.89
CA ALA A 99 -0.48 -6.40 0.27
C ALA A 99 0.25 -6.07 -1.03
N LEU A 100 1.59 -5.98 -0.99
CA LEU A 100 2.39 -5.64 -2.18
C LEU A 100 2.32 -6.73 -3.26
N SER A 101 2.37 -8.00 -2.87
CA SER A 101 2.22 -9.14 -3.80
C SER A 101 0.82 -9.17 -4.45
N SER A 102 -0.25 -8.94 -3.67
CA SER A 102 -1.62 -8.86 -4.21
C SER A 102 -1.81 -7.66 -5.14
N ILE A 103 -1.21 -6.51 -4.82
CA ILE A 103 -1.23 -5.34 -5.71
C ILE A 103 -0.48 -5.65 -7.02
N ALA A 104 0.70 -6.27 -6.95
CA ALA A 104 1.49 -6.64 -8.12
C ALA A 104 0.77 -7.64 -9.05
N ALA A 105 -0.08 -8.52 -8.50
CA ALA A 105 -0.85 -9.48 -9.30
C ALA A 105 -1.92 -8.82 -10.19
N VAL A 106 -2.38 -7.61 -9.84
CA VAL A 106 -3.48 -6.91 -10.55
C VAL A 106 -3.10 -5.53 -11.09
N ALA A 107 -1.83 -5.15 -11.00
CA ALA A 107 -1.32 -3.84 -11.43
C ALA A 107 0.14 -3.93 -11.88
N HIS A 108 0.65 -2.85 -12.45
CA HIS A 108 2.10 -2.69 -12.67
C HIS A 108 2.65 -1.95 -11.45
N LEU A 109 3.53 -2.62 -10.71
CA LEU A 109 4.08 -2.11 -9.45
C LEU A 109 5.54 -1.69 -9.65
N GLU A 110 5.90 -0.52 -9.12
CA GLU A 110 7.28 -0.06 -9.00
C GLU A 110 7.53 0.37 -7.55
N ILE A 111 8.63 -0.09 -6.96
CA ILE A 111 9.09 0.35 -5.64
C ILE A 111 10.45 1.01 -5.83
N LEU A 112 10.59 2.25 -5.40
CA LEU A 112 11.85 2.96 -5.27
C LEU A 112 12.14 3.14 -3.79
N THR A 113 13.32 2.73 -3.33
CA THR A 113 13.62 2.77 -1.91
C THR A 113 15.11 2.89 -1.66
N ARG A 114 15.47 3.44 -0.50
CA ARG A 114 16.86 3.44 -0.01
C ARG A 114 16.84 3.52 1.51
N THR A 115 17.66 2.70 2.15
CA THR A 115 17.91 2.81 3.59
C THR A 115 18.90 3.94 3.91
N ARG A 116 19.07 4.30 5.18
CA ARG A 116 20.08 5.30 5.59
C ARG A 116 21.51 4.79 5.43
N ASP A 117 21.70 3.48 5.52
CA ASP A 117 23.01 2.83 5.51
C ASP A 117 23.51 2.52 4.09
N GLU A 118 22.65 2.66 3.08
CA GLU A 118 22.98 2.42 1.68
C GLU A 118 23.29 3.74 0.94
N LEU A 119 24.41 3.76 0.21
CA LEU A 119 24.80 4.90 -0.62
C LEU A 119 23.89 5.07 -1.85
N GLU A 120 23.45 3.94 -2.42
CA GLU A 120 22.64 3.87 -3.63
C GLU A 120 21.26 3.26 -3.32
N GLY A 121 20.20 3.78 -3.95
CA GLY A 121 18.87 3.22 -3.83
C GLY A 121 18.65 2.02 -4.75
N SER A 122 17.51 1.36 -4.57
CA SER A 122 17.08 0.25 -5.41
C SER A 122 15.71 0.53 -6.00
N ARG A 123 15.50 0.05 -7.23
CA ARG A 123 14.20 -0.02 -7.88
C ARG A 123 13.79 -1.47 -8.05
N LEU A 124 12.60 -1.81 -7.62
CA LEU A 124 11.91 -3.03 -8.00
C LEU A 124 10.80 -2.69 -9.00
N ARG A 125 10.63 -3.50 -10.03
CA ARG A 125 9.49 -3.47 -10.94
C ARG A 125 8.85 -4.85 -10.99
N ALA A 126 7.53 -4.91 -10.87
CA ALA A 126 6.74 -6.11 -11.06
C ALA A 126 5.62 -5.86 -12.06
N GLU A 127 5.65 -6.61 -13.17
CA GLU A 127 4.68 -6.52 -14.26
C GLU A 127 4.49 -7.90 -14.89
N GLY A 128 3.23 -8.35 -15.03
CA GLY A 128 2.94 -9.59 -15.76
C GLY A 128 3.53 -10.87 -15.17
N GLY A 129 3.95 -10.86 -13.90
CA GLY A 129 4.64 -11.98 -13.23
C GLY A 129 6.16 -11.92 -13.30
N GLU A 130 6.74 -10.97 -14.06
CA GLU A 130 8.17 -10.71 -14.04
C GLU A 130 8.52 -9.72 -12.93
N VAL A 131 9.59 -10.00 -12.19
CA VAL A 131 10.12 -9.13 -11.13
C VAL A 131 11.58 -8.82 -11.46
N VAL A 132 11.90 -7.53 -11.55
CA VAL A 132 13.25 -7.04 -11.81
C VAL A 132 13.67 -6.09 -10.70
N VAL A 133 14.88 -6.27 -10.17
CA VAL A 133 15.50 -5.38 -9.19
C VAL A 133 16.79 -4.80 -9.78
N GLU A 134 16.87 -3.47 -9.81
CA GLU A 134 18.00 -2.73 -10.38
C GLU A 134 18.42 -1.59 -9.45
N PRO A 135 19.69 -1.14 -9.49
CA PRO A 135 20.12 0.06 -8.78
C PRO A 135 19.40 1.32 -9.31
N ALA A 136 19.08 2.26 -8.43
CA ALA A 136 18.40 3.50 -8.80
C ALA A 136 18.68 4.66 -7.83
N ALA A 137 18.66 5.88 -8.35
CA ALA A 137 18.69 7.08 -7.51
C ALA A 137 17.37 7.21 -6.73
N SER A 138 17.47 7.21 -5.40
CA SER A 138 16.35 7.41 -4.49
C SER A 138 16.81 8.17 -3.23
N PRO A 139 16.00 9.09 -2.67
CA PRO A 139 16.21 9.57 -1.31
C PRO A 139 16.01 8.42 -0.30
N VAL A 140 16.34 8.67 0.97
CA VAL A 140 15.98 7.74 2.06
C VAL A 140 14.45 7.69 2.17
N GLY A 141 13.92 6.49 2.39
CA GLY A 141 12.48 6.22 2.46
C GLY A 141 12.02 5.32 1.31
N THR A 142 10.71 5.26 1.10
CA THR A 142 10.12 4.39 0.07
C THR A 142 9.09 5.14 -0.77
N SER A 143 9.07 4.87 -2.07
CA SER A 143 8.02 5.30 -2.99
C SER A 143 7.47 4.08 -3.72
N VAL A 144 6.20 3.77 -3.46
CA VAL A 144 5.47 2.71 -4.14
C VAL A 144 4.55 3.33 -5.19
N THR A 145 4.76 2.98 -6.45
CA THR A 145 3.97 3.43 -7.59
C THR A 145 3.20 2.25 -8.19
N VAL A 146 1.87 2.37 -8.21
CA VAL A 146 0.93 1.41 -8.79
C VAL A 146 0.30 2.02 -10.04
N ARG A 147 0.44 1.35 -11.19
CA ARG A 147 -0.11 1.81 -12.48
C ARG A 147 -1.06 0.77 -13.04
N ARG A 148 -2.04 1.26 -13.80
CA ARG A 148 -3.02 0.41 -14.52
C ARG A 148 -3.67 -0.62 -13.58
N LEU A 149 -4.21 -0.16 -12.46
CA LEU A 149 -4.89 -1.04 -11.51
C LEU A 149 -6.04 -1.78 -12.19
N PHE A 150 -6.11 -3.10 -11.98
CA PHE A 150 -7.07 -4.03 -12.58
C PHE A 150 -6.98 -4.18 -14.11
N TYR A 151 -5.83 -3.91 -14.72
CA TYR A 151 -5.66 -4.02 -16.18
C TYR A 151 -5.93 -5.44 -16.72
N ASN A 152 -5.60 -6.46 -15.92
CA ASN A 152 -5.75 -7.88 -16.23
C ASN A 152 -6.99 -8.52 -15.58
N THR A 153 -7.82 -7.72 -14.86
CA THR A 153 -9.06 -8.16 -14.21
C THR A 153 -10.24 -7.25 -14.62
N PRO A 154 -10.70 -7.29 -15.88
CA PRO A 154 -11.67 -6.32 -16.42
C PRO A 154 -13.04 -6.38 -15.75
N ALA A 155 -13.46 -7.54 -15.24
CA ALA A 155 -14.69 -7.66 -14.46
C ALA A 155 -14.64 -6.76 -13.21
N ARG A 156 -13.53 -6.77 -12.46
CA ARG A 156 -13.34 -5.93 -11.28
C ARG A 156 -13.41 -4.45 -11.62
N ARG A 157 -12.77 -4.05 -12.72
CA ARG A 157 -12.79 -2.67 -13.20
C ARG A 157 -14.21 -2.16 -13.49
N LYS A 158 -15.12 -3.04 -13.95
CA LYS A 158 -16.54 -2.70 -14.19
C LYS A 158 -17.36 -2.48 -12.92
N PHE A 159 -16.94 -3.03 -11.79
CA PHE A 159 -17.64 -2.86 -10.49
C PHE A 159 -17.22 -1.59 -9.74
N LEU A 160 -16.17 -0.90 -10.20
CA LEU A 160 -15.75 0.38 -9.62
C LEU A 160 -16.75 1.48 -9.94
N LYS A 161 -16.83 2.47 -9.04
CA LYS A 161 -17.62 3.67 -9.27
C LYS A 161 -16.92 4.57 -10.29
N SER A 162 -17.52 5.73 -10.56
CA SER A 162 -16.87 6.73 -11.40
C SER A 162 -15.49 7.13 -10.82
N PRO A 163 -14.50 7.49 -11.66
CA PRO A 163 -13.19 7.92 -11.19
C PRO A 163 -13.24 9.04 -10.14
N MET A 164 -14.19 9.96 -10.29
CA MET A 164 -14.44 11.02 -9.31
C MET A 164 -14.82 10.44 -7.93
N ARG A 165 -15.69 9.44 -7.90
CA ARG A 165 -16.15 8.83 -6.64
C ARG A 165 -15.07 7.97 -5.99
N GLU A 166 -14.28 7.24 -6.77
CA GLU A 166 -13.13 6.49 -6.26
C GLU A 166 -12.05 7.44 -5.69
N GLY A 167 -11.78 8.55 -6.39
CA GLY A 167 -10.87 9.59 -5.89
C GLY A 167 -11.31 10.21 -4.57
N GLU A 168 -12.62 10.42 -4.38
CA GLU A 168 -13.18 10.88 -3.10
C GLU A 168 -13.00 9.85 -1.98
N LEU A 169 -13.12 8.54 -2.27
CA LEU A 169 -12.86 7.49 -1.28
C LEU A 169 -11.38 7.48 -0.85
N VAL A 170 -10.45 7.66 -1.80
CA VAL A 170 -9.03 7.83 -1.49
C VAL A 170 -8.81 9.06 -0.62
N ARG A 171 -9.40 10.20 -0.98
CA ARG A 171 -9.30 11.44 -0.20
C ARG A 171 -9.78 11.23 1.24
N GLN A 172 -10.91 10.57 1.44
CA GLN A 172 -11.43 10.25 2.77
C GLN A 172 -10.50 9.34 3.56
N ALA A 173 -9.84 8.37 2.94
CA ALA A 173 -8.85 7.54 3.61
C ALA A 173 -7.68 8.40 4.10
N VAL A 174 -7.08 9.24 3.23
CA VAL A 174 -5.96 10.13 3.59
C VAL A 174 -6.33 11.06 4.74
N LEU A 175 -7.50 11.70 4.70
CA LEU A 175 -7.96 12.58 5.79
C LEU A 175 -8.12 11.83 7.12
N ARG A 176 -8.58 10.58 7.11
CA ARG A 176 -8.73 9.79 8.34
C ARG A 176 -7.37 9.49 8.97
N TYR A 177 -6.37 9.11 8.16
CA TYR A 177 -5.02 8.86 8.66
C TYR A 177 -4.34 10.15 9.14
N SER A 178 -4.50 11.27 8.44
CA SER A 178 -3.90 12.54 8.90
C SER A 178 -4.46 13.01 10.24
N LEU A 179 -5.73 12.75 10.51
CA LEU A 179 -6.35 13.03 11.81
C LEU A 179 -5.91 12.04 12.90
N ALA A 180 -5.68 10.78 12.54
CA ALA A 180 -5.23 9.75 13.48
C ALA A 180 -3.74 9.87 13.84
N TYR A 181 -2.92 10.39 12.92
CA TYR A 181 -1.47 10.55 13.06
C TYR A 181 -1.07 12.02 12.88
N PRO A 182 -1.47 12.93 13.78
CA PRO A 182 -1.25 14.37 13.62
C PRO A 182 0.23 14.77 13.59
N ALA A 183 1.13 13.95 14.14
CA ALA A 183 2.58 14.19 14.10
C ALA A 183 3.21 13.90 12.72
N VAL A 184 2.49 13.26 11.80
CA VAL A 184 2.96 12.91 10.46
C VAL A 184 2.40 13.91 9.45
N ALA A 185 3.25 14.44 8.57
CA ALA A 185 2.82 15.31 7.49
C ALA A 185 2.11 14.48 6.41
N PHE A 186 0.93 14.94 5.95
CA PHE A 186 0.23 14.31 4.83
C PHE A 186 0.03 15.27 3.67
N ARG A 187 0.19 14.75 2.45
CA ARG A 187 -0.07 15.48 1.21
C ARG A 187 -0.86 14.61 0.24
N LEU A 188 -1.86 15.19 -0.42
CA LEU A 188 -2.62 14.52 -1.49
C LEU A 188 -2.63 15.35 -2.77
N VAL A 189 -2.16 14.72 -3.85
CA VAL A 189 -2.23 15.23 -5.22
C VAL A 189 -3.23 14.41 -6.02
N VAL A 190 -4.19 15.08 -6.65
CA VAL A 190 -5.19 14.45 -7.52
C VAL A 190 -5.06 15.05 -8.91
N ASN A 191 -4.81 14.21 -9.91
CA ASN A 191 -4.65 14.63 -11.31
C ASN A 191 -3.62 15.77 -11.49
N GLY A 192 -2.49 15.67 -10.77
CA GLY A 192 -1.41 16.65 -10.80
C GLY A 192 -1.65 17.94 -10.00
N ARG A 193 -2.83 18.10 -9.36
CA ARG A 193 -3.14 19.24 -8.50
C ARG A 193 -3.08 18.84 -7.04
N GLU A 194 -2.41 19.63 -6.22
CA GLU A 194 -2.47 19.48 -4.77
C GLU A 194 -3.88 19.82 -4.29
N THR A 195 -4.49 18.90 -3.54
CA THR A 195 -5.88 19.02 -3.08
C THR A 195 -6.01 18.99 -1.56
N TYR A 196 -4.98 18.50 -0.86
CA TYR A 196 -4.95 18.46 0.59
C TYR A 196 -3.50 18.46 1.07
N VAL A 197 -3.26 19.25 2.12
CA VAL A 197 -2.00 19.29 2.87
C VAL A 197 -2.35 19.37 4.34
N ALA A 198 -1.73 18.51 5.13
CA ALA A 198 -1.75 18.56 6.58
C ALA A 198 -0.28 18.58 7.05
N PRO A 199 0.24 19.73 7.50
CA PRO A 199 1.55 19.77 8.15
C PRO A 199 1.51 19.00 9.47
N PRO A 200 2.67 18.56 10.00
CA PRO A 200 2.72 17.90 11.30
C PRO A 200 2.27 18.90 12.37
N ALA A 201 1.36 18.46 13.23
CA ALA A 201 0.78 19.23 14.30
C ALA A 201 1.07 18.56 15.65
N THR A 202 1.33 19.38 16.66
CA THR A 202 1.36 18.91 18.05
C THR A 202 -0.04 18.41 18.41
N PRO A 203 -0.19 17.17 18.93
CA PRO A 203 -1.48 16.70 19.42
C PRO A 203 -2.05 17.68 20.44
N LEU A 204 -3.35 17.97 20.37
CA LEU A 204 -4.00 18.80 21.38
C LEU A 204 -3.76 18.17 22.77
N SER A 205 -3.28 18.93 23.74
CA SER A 205 -3.03 18.44 25.09
C SER A 205 -4.32 17.80 25.66
N GLY A 206 -4.31 16.48 25.89
CA GLY A 206 -5.49 15.71 26.31
C GLY A 206 -6.14 14.83 25.23
N SER A 207 -5.60 14.83 24.01
CA SER A 207 -5.80 13.80 22.99
C SER A 207 -4.51 13.01 22.79
N GLY A 208 -4.09 12.24 23.80
CA GLY A 208 -3.29 11.04 23.50
C GLY A 208 -4.08 10.14 22.55
N PRO A 209 -3.47 9.15 21.87
CA PRO A 209 -4.22 8.20 21.07
C PRO A 209 -5.33 7.60 21.94
N ARG A 210 -6.58 8.05 21.75
CA ARG A 210 -7.75 7.59 22.54
C ARG A 210 -8.14 6.15 22.18
N TRP A 211 -7.33 5.49 21.36
CA TRP A 211 -7.51 4.13 20.91
C TRP A 211 -6.55 3.21 21.68
N GLY A 212 -6.72 3.17 23.00
CA GLY A 212 -6.28 2.07 23.87
C GLY A 212 -7.32 0.94 23.93
N GLY A 213 -8.07 0.72 22.84
CA GLY A 213 -9.16 -0.25 22.78
C GLY A 213 -9.39 -0.72 21.34
N ARG A 214 -9.17 -2.02 21.13
CA ARG A 214 -9.51 -2.86 19.96
C ARG A 214 -9.99 -2.10 18.71
N TRP A 215 -9.08 -1.94 17.75
CA TRP A 215 -9.38 -1.67 16.35
C TRP A 215 -8.57 -2.63 15.46
N PRO A 216 -9.11 -3.17 14.36
CA PRO A 216 -10.43 -2.92 13.78
C PRO A 216 -11.55 -3.76 14.43
N PRO A 217 -12.83 -3.34 14.32
CA PRO A 217 -13.94 -4.23 14.60
C PRO A 217 -13.84 -5.41 13.62
N ARG A 218 -13.95 -6.64 14.15
CA ARG A 218 -14.14 -7.83 13.34
C ARG A 218 -15.32 -7.58 12.40
N TRP A 219 -15.07 -7.58 11.10
CA TRP A 219 -16.12 -7.85 10.13
C TRP A 219 -16.36 -9.36 10.21
N SER A 220 -17.37 -9.76 10.99
CA SER A 220 -17.95 -11.09 10.89
C SER A 220 -18.70 -11.21 9.55
N PRO A 221 -18.76 -12.42 8.95
CA PRO A 221 -19.23 -12.63 7.57
C PRO A 221 -20.65 -12.15 7.30
#